data_AF-A0A0F8Z3V0-F1
#
_entry.id   AF-A0A0F8Z3V0-F1
#
_cell.length_a   1.000
_cell.length_b   1.000
_cell.length_c   1.000
_cell.angle_alpha   90.00
_cell.angle_beta   90.00
_cell.angle_gamma   90.00
#
_symmetry.space_group_name_H-M   'P 1'
#
loop_
_entity.id
_entity.type
_entity.pdbx_description
1 polymer ?
#
loop_
_entity_poly.entity_id
_entity_poly.type
_entity_poly.pdbx_seq_one_letter_code
_entity_poly.pdbx_strand_id
1 'polypeptide(L)' 'MNIKIFAQALTADQRRKLVKLAGTNIAYFSQISNGHRKASSDLARELVRASKQLFPNDDERWLTLHGVRPDIWKQDEAA' A
#
# COMPACT_ATOMS: atom_id res chain seq x y z
N MET A 1 0.50 7.62 4.44
CA MET A 1 1.44 6.74 5.18
C MET A 1 2.20 5.79 4.24
N ASN A 2 3.39 5.30 4.64
CA ASN A 2 4.16 4.31 3.88
C ASN A 2 3.67 2.86 4.11
N ILE A 3 3.95 1.97 3.15
CA ILE A 3 3.44 0.59 3.18
C ILE A 3 4.00 -0.28 4.31
N LYS A 4 5.23 -0.02 4.74
CA LYS A 4 5.88 -0.77 5.83
C LYS A 4 5.20 -0.50 7.17
N ILE A 5 5.01 0.78 7.51
CA ILE A 5 4.33 1.21 8.74
C ILE A 5 2.88 0.75 8.72
N PHE A 6 2.19 0.91 7.58
CA PHE A 6 0.83 0.44 7.44
C PHE A 6 0.72 -1.07 7.70
N ALA A 7 1.57 -1.89 7.09
CA ALA A 7 1.56 -3.35 7.27
C ALA A 7 1.80 -3.80 8.72
N GLN A 8 2.56 -3.03 9.49
CA GLN A 8 2.81 -3.27 10.93
C GLN A 8 1.60 -2.89 11.80
N ALA A 9 0.85 -1.86 11.41
CA ALA A 9 -0.32 -1.39 12.13
C ALA A 9 -1.58 -2.27 11.93
N LEU A 10 -1.57 -3.16 10.93
CA LEU A 10 -2.72 -4.02 10.64
C LEU A 10 -2.72 -5.33 11.43
N THR A 11 -3.90 -5.71 11.91
CA THR A 11 -4.16 -7.08 12.38
C THR A 11 -4.11 -8.10 11.23
N ALA A 12 -4.06 -9.39 11.55
CA ALA A 12 -4.11 -10.45 10.55
C ALA A 12 -5.38 -10.38 9.68
N ASP A 13 -6.54 -10.11 10.30
CA ASP A 13 -7.82 -10.00 9.58
C ASP A 13 -7.88 -8.75 8.71
N GLN A 14 -7.35 -7.62 9.19
CA GLN A 14 -7.25 -6.41 8.39
C GLN A 14 -6.35 -6.61 7.18
N ARG A 15 -5.22 -7.32 7.32
CA ARG A 15 -4.36 -7.68 6.18
C ARG A 15 -5.10 -8.54 5.16
N ARG A 16 -5.85 -9.55 5.61
CA ARG A 16 -6.68 -10.40 4.73
C ARG A 16 -7.73 -9.58 3.98
N LYS A 17 -8.42 -8.67 4.67
CA LYS A 17 -9.41 -7.78 4.04
C LYS A 17 -8.77 -6.85 3.02
N LEU A 18 -7.66 -6.21 3.38
CA LEU A 18 -6.91 -5.31 2.49
C LEU A 18 -6.52 -6.00 1.18
N VAL A 19 -5.85 -7.16 1.26
CA VAL A 19 -5.35 -7.82 0.05
C VAL A 19 -6.49 -8.33 -0.83
N LYS A 20 -7.60 -8.76 -0.23
CA LYS A 20 -8.82 -9.13 -0.97
C LYS A 20 -9.40 -7.93 -1.72
N LEU A 21 -9.53 -6.78 -1.06
CA LEU A 21 -10.02 -5.54 -1.67
C LEU A 21 -9.10 -5.05 -2.80
N ALA A 22 -7.78 -5.17 -2.62
CA ALA A 22 -6.79 -4.77 -3.61
C ALA A 22 -6.55 -5.79 -4.73
N GLY A 23 -7.30 -6.91 -4.76
CA GLY A 23 -7.15 -7.96 -5.78
C GLY A 23 -5.78 -8.66 -5.75
N THR A 24 -5.19 -8.84 -4.58
CA THR A 24 -3.88 -9.48 -4.38
C THR A 24 -3.90 -10.50 -3.24
N ASN A 25 -2.73 -10.97 -2.79
CA ASN A 25 -2.59 -11.92 -1.69
C ASN A 25 -1.59 -11.44 -0.62
N ILE A 26 -1.62 -12.10 0.55
CA ILE A 26 -0.79 -11.74 1.71
C ILE A 26 0.71 -11.87 1.41
N ALA A 27 1.10 -12.90 0.66
CA ALA A 27 2.51 -13.11 0.34
C ALA A 27 3.06 -11.96 -0.52
N TYR A 28 2.31 -11.55 -1.53
CA TYR A 28 2.68 -10.44 -2.40
C TYR A 28 2.70 -9.11 -1.65
N PHE A 29 1.69 -8.86 -0.81
CA PHE A 29 1.66 -7.69 0.07
C PHE A 29 2.87 -7.64 1.01
N SER A 30 3.24 -8.79 1.61
CA SER A 30 4.41 -8.91 2.49
C SER A 30 5.73 -8.64 1.74
N GLN A 31 5.88 -9.16 0.52
CA GLN A 31 7.04 -8.87 -0.33
C GLN A 31 7.16 -7.37 -0.64
N ILE A 32 6.04 -6.69 -0.88
CA ILE A 32 6.03 -5.24 -1.13
C ILE A 32 6.36 -4.48 0.17
N SER A 33 5.68 -4.79 1.28
CA SER A 33 5.86 -4.05 2.54
C SER A 33 7.28 -4.18 3.11
N ASN A 34 7.94 -5.31 2.86
CA ASN A 34 9.32 -5.56 3.27
C ASN A 34 10.36 -5.10 2.24
N GLY A 35 9.93 -4.53 1.10
CA GLY A 35 10.82 -4.01 0.07
C GLY A 35 11.49 -5.07 -0.81
N HIS A 36 11.10 -6.34 -0.70
CA HIS A 36 11.59 -7.43 -1.56
C HIS A 36 11.05 -7.31 -2.99
N ARG A 37 9.93 -6.62 -3.18
CA ARG A 37 9.29 -6.43 -4.49
C ARG A 37 8.67 -5.05 -4.62
N LYS A 38 8.67 -4.51 -5.83
CA LYS A 38 7.91 -3.31 -6.17
C LYS A 38 6.50 -3.68 -6.61
N ALA A 39 5.49 -2.97 -6.10
CA ALA A 39 4.13 -3.07 -6.62
C ALA A 39 4.10 -2.57 -8.08
N SER A 40 3.21 -3.11 -8.92
CA SER A 40 2.88 -2.42 -10.18
C SER A 40 2.17 -1.09 -9.87
N SER A 41 2.11 -0.18 -10.83
CA SER A 41 1.41 1.10 -10.65
C SER A 41 -0.08 0.89 -10.35
N ASP A 42 -0.71 -0.07 -11.03
CA ASP A 42 -2.13 -0.39 -10.80
C ASP A 42 -2.35 -1.03 -9.44
N LEU A 43 -1.51 -1.99 -9.03
CA LEU A 43 -1.62 -2.57 -7.70
C LEU A 43 -1.39 -1.54 -6.60
N ALA A 44 -0.47 -0.58 -6.81
CA ALA A 44 -0.25 0.49 -5.84
C ALA A 44 -1.50 1.36 -5.67
N ARG A 45 -2.21 1.68 -6.76
CA ARG A 45 -3.50 2.39 -6.72
C ARG A 45 -4.57 1.56 -6.01
N GLU A 46 -4.66 0.26 -6.29
CA GLU A 46 -5.63 -0.61 -5.64
C GLU A 46 -5.35 -0.79 -4.14
N LEU A 47 -4.09 -0.86 -3.72
CA LEU A 47 -3.73 -0.87 -2.29
C LEU A 47 -4.11 0.44 -1.60
N VAL A 48 -3.89 1.58 -2.26
CA VAL A 48 -4.34 2.89 -1.76
C VAL A 48 -5.86 2.92 -1.62
N ARG A 49 -6.60 2.52 -2.66
CA ARG A 49 -8.06 2.46 -2.64
C ARG A 49 -8.59 1.52 -1.57
N ALA A 50 -7.99 0.34 -1.42
CA ALA A 50 -8.36 -0.64 -0.40
C ALA A 50 -8.09 -0.10 1.01
N SER A 51 -7.01 0.67 1.23
CA SER A 51 -6.74 1.30 2.52
C SER A 51 -7.82 2.32 2.90
N LYS A 52 -8.33 3.10 1.94
CA LYS A 52 -9.44 4.04 2.14
C LYS A 52 -10.74 3.33 2.51
N GLN A 53 -11.04 2.22 1.83
CA GLN A 53 -12.23 1.43 2.14
C GLN A 53 -12.14 0.74 3.51
N LEU A 54 -10.94 0.35 3.93
CA LEU A 54 -10.73 -0.29 5.22
C LEU A 54 -10.83 0.69 6.39
N PHE A 55 -10.49 1.96 6.17
CA PHE A 55 -10.48 3.02 7.18
C PHE A 55 -11.16 4.31 6.66
N PRO A 56 -12.47 4.30 6.37
CA PRO A 56 -13.13 5.38 5.64
C PRO A 56 -13.12 6.76 6.33
N ASN A 57 -12.89 6.81 7.64
CA ASN A 57 -12.91 8.03 8.44
C ASN A 57 -11.54 8.33 9.12
N ASP A 58 -10.47 7.70 8.67
CA ASP A 58 -9.12 7.86 9.25
C ASP A 58 -8.09 8.05 8.13
N ASP A 59 -8.05 9.27 7.62
CA ASP A 59 -7.23 9.66 6.47
C ASP A 59 -5.72 9.51 6.75
N GLU A 60 -5.32 9.68 8.02
CA GLU A 60 -3.94 9.49 8.47
C GLU A 60 -3.49 8.03 8.31
N ARG A 61 -4.44 7.09 8.43
CA ARG A 61 -4.20 5.66 8.21
C ARG A 61 -4.09 5.25 6.74
N TRP A 62 -4.38 6.13 5.79
CA TRP A 62 -4.37 5.74 4.39
C TRP A 62 -2.96 5.55 3.84
N LEU A 63 -2.82 4.53 2.99
CA LEU A 63 -1.66 4.43 2.12
C LEU A 63 -1.67 5.61 1.16
N THR A 64 -0.50 6.17 0.90
CA THR A 64 -0.30 7.09 -0.22
C THR A 64 0.40 6.37 -1.35
N LEU A 65 0.18 6.82 -2.59
CA LEU A 65 0.84 6.22 -3.75
C LEU A 65 2.37 6.26 -3.61
N HIS A 66 2.91 7.40 -3.16
CA HIS A 66 4.32 7.56 -2.81
C HIS A 66 4.76 6.61 -1.69
N GLY A 67 3.89 6.36 -0.71
CA GLY A 67 4.14 5.42 0.38
C GLY A 67 4.25 3.96 -0.05
N VAL A 68 3.68 3.59 -1.20
CA VAL A 68 3.74 2.24 -1.79
C VAL A 68 4.81 2.15 -2.88
N ARG A 69 4.97 3.23 -3.66
CA ARG A 69 5.93 3.37 -4.77
C ARG A 69 6.68 4.69 -4.62
N PRO A 70 7.73 4.76 -3.79
CA PRO A 70 8.56 5.96 -3.67
C PRO A 70 9.41 6.20 -4.93
N ASP A 71 9.59 5.18 -5.78
CA ASP A 71 10.45 5.22 -6.96
C ASP A 71 9.85 5.97 -8.16
N ILE A 72 8.54 6.16 -8.21
CA ILE A 72 7.84 6.84 -9.33
C ILE A 72 7.76 8.36 -9.19
N TRP A 73 8.14 8.93 -8.04
CA TRP A 73 8.09 10.38 -7.82
C TRP A 73 9.42 11.08 -8.16
N LYS A 74 10.52 10.35 -8.33
CA LYS A 74 11.86 10.91 -8.60
C LYS A 74 12.08 11.44 -10.04
N GLN A 75 11.04 11.65 -10.84
CA GLN A 75 11.20 12.10 -12.23
C GLN A 75 11.11 13.62 -12.45
N ASP A 76 10.73 14.41 -11.44
CA ASP A 76 10.52 15.86 -11.60
C ASP A 76 11.59 16.78 -10.94
N GLU A 77 12.65 16.23 -10.34
CA GLU A 77 13.75 17.04 -9.73
C GLU A 77 14.96 17.27 -10.65
N ALA A 78 14.80 17.07 -11.97
CA ALA A 78 15.87 17.25 -12.96
C ALA A 78 15.48 18.12 -14.17
N ALA A 79 14.51 19.04 -14.00
CA ALA A 79 14.11 20.03 -15.00
C ALA A 79 14.48 21.45 -14.57
#